data_AF-A0A6G2IFZ5-F1
#
_entry.id   AF-A0A6G2IFZ5-F1
#
_cell.length_a   1.000
_cell.length_b   1.000
_cell.length_c   1.000
_cell.angle_alpha   90.00
_cell.angle_beta   90.00
_cell.angle_gamma   90.00
#
_symmetry.space_group_name_H-M   'P 1'
#
loop_
_entity.id
_entity.type
_entity.pdbx_description
1 polymer ?
#
loop_
_entity_poly.entity_id
_entity_poly.type
_entity_poly.pdbx_seq_one_letter_code
_entity_poly.pdbx_strand_id
1 'polypeptide(L)'
;MEQYEPDRLSPAQVAAMRRSFRNGRASLTRRSLLRASAGGALAAGGLGALSACGIPAAGNTEGGVSADDRSAQEKSVNFSNWTEYMDVDESERHHPTLDQFTRRTGIKVKYTEDINDNVEFFGKIKPQLAAGQDTGRDIIVLTDWLAARLIRLGWVQKLDPSNLPNAYANLSAQFRDPDWDPGRAYSYVWQGISTVIAYNKKALDGVEVKSVSDLLDNAKLKGRVGLLSEMRDSMGMTLLDMGKDPANFTADDYDAAIARIQKAVDKGQIRRFTGNDYTSDLTSGDFAACIAWAGDVVQLKADSPDIDFLIPDSGYMTSTDNMLIPNKARHKTNAERLIDYYYEPRPAAELAAYINYVCPVDGVKTELEKIDKDAANNPLIIPDKAMAAKSHAFRSLSSKEETAFEEKFAKLTGA
;
A
#
# COMPACT_ATOMS: atom_id res chain seq x y z
N MET A 1 -35.21 30.97 1.56
CA MET A 1 -34.32 31.92 0.85
C MET A 1 -33.16 32.20 1.77
N GLU A 2 -32.02 31.58 1.50
CA GLU A 2 -30.69 32.03 1.87
C GLU A 2 -29.77 31.41 0.83
N GLN A 3 -29.06 32.24 0.07
CA GLN A 3 -28.20 31.85 -1.05
C GLN A 3 -26.85 31.38 -0.52
N TYR A 4 -26.40 30.20 -0.95
CA TYR A 4 -25.06 29.69 -0.70
C TYR A 4 -24.15 30.06 -1.89
N GLU A 5 -23.14 30.90 -1.65
CA GLU A 5 -22.04 31.14 -2.61
C GLU A 5 -20.98 30.04 -2.45
N PRO A 6 -20.42 29.48 -3.55
CA PRO A 6 -19.30 28.56 -3.47
C PRO A 6 -17.99 29.29 -3.17
N ASP A 7 -17.29 28.82 -2.14
CA ASP A 7 -16.02 29.38 -1.65
C ASP A 7 -14.95 29.47 -2.75
N ARG A 8 -14.38 30.66 -2.92
CA ARG A 8 -13.17 30.88 -3.74
C ARG A 8 -11.94 30.44 -2.94
N LEU A 9 -11.00 29.77 -3.62
CA LEU A 9 -9.71 29.37 -3.06
C LEU A 9 -9.00 30.56 -2.40
N SER A 10 -8.45 30.32 -1.21
CA SER A 10 -7.78 31.35 -0.43
C SER A 10 -6.48 31.81 -1.11
N PRO A 11 -6.02 33.05 -0.85
CA PRO A 11 -4.76 33.56 -1.38
C PRO A 11 -3.54 32.66 -1.06
N ALA A 12 -3.60 31.91 0.06
CA ALA A 12 -2.57 30.94 0.44
C ALA A 12 -2.56 29.71 -0.48
N GLN A 13 -3.73 29.20 -0.87
CA GLN A 13 -3.88 28.08 -1.81
C GLN A 13 -3.37 28.46 -3.22
N VAL A 14 -3.66 29.67 -3.67
CA VAL A 14 -3.16 30.20 -4.95
C VAL A 14 -1.63 30.40 -4.92
N ALA A 15 -1.07 30.81 -3.78
CA ALA A 15 0.38 30.98 -3.60
C ALA A 15 1.15 29.64 -3.49
N ALA A 16 0.52 28.58 -2.98
CA ALA A 16 1.08 27.23 -2.95
C ALA A 16 1.12 26.62 -4.36
N MET A 17 0.03 26.74 -5.13
CA MET A 17 0.00 26.32 -6.54
C MET A 17 1.06 27.02 -7.38
N ARG A 18 1.24 28.34 -7.22
CA ARG A 18 2.25 29.10 -7.98
C ARG A 18 3.70 28.72 -7.63
N ARG A 19 3.95 28.14 -6.45
CA ARG A 19 5.28 27.69 -6.04
C ARG A 19 5.64 26.32 -6.63
N SER A 20 4.69 25.41 -6.81
CA SER A 20 4.95 24.10 -7.44
C SER A 20 5.34 24.25 -8.92
N PHE A 21 4.80 25.25 -9.63
CA PHE A 21 5.15 25.53 -11.03
C PHE A 21 6.51 26.19 -11.25
N ARG A 22 7.16 26.74 -10.22
CA ARG A 22 8.42 27.51 -10.39
C ARG A 22 9.70 26.75 -10.00
N ASN A 23 9.61 25.64 -9.26
CA ASN A 23 10.79 24.94 -8.74
C ASN A 23 11.08 23.56 -9.35
N GLY A 24 10.28 23.10 -10.33
CA GLY A 24 10.55 21.85 -11.04
C GLY A 24 11.45 22.04 -12.26
N ARG A 25 12.76 21.86 -12.10
CA ARG A 25 13.66 21.58 -13.24
C ARG A 25 13.37 20.16 -13.74
N ALA A 26 12.41 20.02 -14.65
CA ALA A 26 12.25 18.84 -15.47
C ALA A 26 12.73 19.16 -16.89
N SER A 27 13.78 18.47 -17.35
CA SER A 27 14.24 18.52 -18.73
C SER A 27 13.14 17.97 -19.66
N LEU A 28 12.40 18.86 -20.31
CA LEU A 28 11.39 18.51 -21.30
C LEU A 28 12.09 17.97 -22.57
N THR A 29 11.95 16.67 -22.83
CA THR A 29 12.36 16.09 -24.11
C THR A 29 11.32 16.43 -25.19
N ARG A 30 11.79 16.62 -26.45
CA ARG A 30 11.00 17.09 -27.61
C ARG A 30 9.73 16.27 -27.93
N ARG A 31 9.55 15.10 -27.32
CA ARG A 31 8.38 14.22 -27.53
C ARG A 31 7.14 14.67 -26.75
N SER A 32 7.29 15.41 -25.64
CA SER A 32 6.16 15.89 -24.83
C SER A 32 5.48 17.13 -25.40
N LEU A 33 6.17 17.91 -26.25
CA LEU A 33 5.63 19.11 -26.88
C LEU A 33 4.63 18.82 -28.02
N LEU A 34 4.67 17.63 -28.63
CA LEU A 34 3.79 17.26 -29.74
C LEU A 34 2.44 16.65 -29.30
N ARG A 35 2.28 16.29 -28.01
CA ARG A 35 0.98 15.85 -27.46
C ARG A 35 0.15 16.99 -26.87
N ALA A 36 0.73 18.17 -26.68
CA ALA A 36 0.04 19.32 -26.11
C ALA A 36 -0.72 20.19 -27.16
N SER A 37 -0.56 19.93 -28.46
CA SER A 37 -1.13 20.77 -29.52
C SER A 37 -2.37 20.19 -30.24
N ALA A 38 -2.94 19.07 -29.77
CA ALA A 38 -4.08 18.42 -30.43
C ALA A 38 -5.44 18.57 -29.71
N GLY A 39 -5.50 19.27 -28.58
CA GLY A 39 -6.74 19.44 -27.78
C GLY A 39 -7.34 20.85 -27.77
N GLY A 40 -6.89 21.74 -28.66
CA GLY A 40 -7.20 23.17 -28.62
C GLY A 40 -8.03 23.67 -29.80
N ALA A 41 -9.22 23.11 -30.01
CA ALA A 41 -10.25 23.73 -30.84
C ALA A 41 -11.61 23.05 -30.60
N LEU A 42 -12.39 23.58 -29.66
CA LEU A 42 -13.86 23.57 -29.61
C LEU A 42 -14.32 24.27 -28.32
N ALA A 43 -14.08 25.58 -28.26
CA ALA A 43 -14.66 26.45 -27.23
C ALA A 43 -15.27 27.67 -27.94
N ALA A 44 -16.47 27.50 -28.48
CA ALA A 44 -17.37 28.60 -28.83
C ALA A 44 -18.78 28.05 -29.10
N GLY A 45 -19.70 28.25 -28.15
CA GLY A 45 -21.14 28.11 -28.38
C GLY A 45 -21.85 27.21 -27.36
N GLY A 46 -22.64 27.82 -26.48
CA GLY A 46 -23.63 27.08 -25.66
C GLY A 46 -23.76 27.53 -24.21
N LEU A 47 -24.03 28.82 -23.96
CA LEU A 47 -24.67 29.23 -22.70
C LEU A 47 -26.15 28.86 -22.78
N GLY A 48 -26.57 27.81 -22.09
CA GLY A 48 -27.98 27.46 -21.94
C GLY A 48 -28.22 26.02 -21.51
N ALA A 49 -28.86 25.86 -20.35
CA ALA A 49 -29.44 24.62 -19.80
C ALA A 49 -28.47 23.58 -19.20
N LEU A 50 -28.03 23.82 -17.96
CA LEU A 50 -27.69 22.75 -17.01
C LEU A 50 -28.30 23.07 -15.64
N SER A 51 -29.62 23.05 -15.58
CA SER A 51 -30.37 22.86 -14.34
C SER A 51 -30.98 21.45 -14.37
N ALA A 52 -30.83 20.75 -13.25
CA ALA A 52 -31.37 19.42 -12.95
C ALA A 52 -30.61 18.20 -13.50
N CYS A 53 -29.51 17.86 -12.84
CA CYS A 53 -29.20 16.48 -12.42
C CYS A 53 -28.40 16.58 -11.12
N GLY A 54 -29.10 16.70 -9.99
CA GLY A 54 -28.48 16.51 -8.69
C GLY A 54 -27.95 15.09 -8.61
N ILE A 55 -26.65 14.94 -8.38
CA ILE A 55 -26.02 13.64 -8.10
C ILE A 55 -26.66 13.13 -6.81
N PRO A 56 -27.39 12.00 -6.81
CA PRO A 56 -27.83 11.39 -5.57
C PRO A 56 -26.59 11.01 -4.76
N ALA A 57 -26.63 11.21 -3.44
CA ALA A 57 -25.62 10.64 -2.56
C ALA A 57 -25.49 9.13 -2.86
N ALA A 58 -24.27 8.64 -3.06
CA ALA A 58 -24.01 7.23 -3.26
C ALA A 58 -24.59 6.44 -2.08
N GLY A 59 -25.71 5.77 -2.32
CA GLY A 59 -26.32 4.87 -1.35
C GLY A 59 -25.46 3.63 -1.18
N ASN A 60 -25.45 3.08 0.04
CA ASN A 60 -24.94 1.74 0.31
C ASN A 60 -25.70 0.75 -0.57
N THR A 61 -25.07 0.32 -1.66
CA THR A 61 -25.58 -0.77 -2.49
C THR A 61 -24.97 -2.06 -1.95
N GLU A 62 -25.78 -2.85 -1.26
CA GLU A 62 -25.43 -4.23 -0.96
C GLU A 62 -25.14 -4.95 -2.29
N GLY A 63 -23.88 -5.30 -2.51
CA GLY A 63 -23.44 -6.07 -3.70
C GLY A 63 -22.52 -5.35 -4.69
N GLY A 64 -22.20 -4.06 -4.48
CA GLY A 64 -21.33 -3.30 -5.39
C GLY A 64 -21.99 -3.02 -6.74
N VAL A 65 -21.48 -2.03 -7.47
CA VAL A 65 -21.98 -1.69 -8.80
C VAL A 65 -21.13 -2.42 -9.85
N SER A 66 -21.54 -3.64 -10.19
CA SER A 66 -20.93 -4.41 -11.29
C SER A 66 -21.02 -3.64 -12.61
N ALA A 67 -19.95 -3.67 -13.41
CA ALA A 67 -20.04 -3.39 -14.84
C ALA A 67 -20.45 -4.66 -15.60
N ASP A 68 -20.74 -4.49 -16.89
CA ASP A 68 -20.79 -5.60 -17.85
C ASP A 68 -19.38 -6.20 -17.98
N ASP A 69 -19.21 -7.47 -17.59
CA ASP A 69 -17.91 -8.14 -17.60
C ASP A 69 -17.54 -8.56 -19.03
N ARG A 70 -16.46 -7.96 -19.54
CA ARG A 70 -15.95 -8.16 -20.91
C ARG A 70 -14.83 -9.19 -21.00
N SER A 71 -14.54 -9.91 -19.92
CA SER A 71 -13.45 -10.91 -19.87
C SER A 71 -13.52 -11.99 -20.97
N ALA A 72 -14.73 -12.28 -21.48
CA ALA A 72 -14.92 -13.24 -22.56
C ALA A 72 -14.39 -12.72 -23.91
N GLN A 73 -14.56 -11.42 -24.18
CA GLN A 73 -14.18 -10.77 -25.44
C GLN A 73 -12.80 -10.10 -25.35
N GLU A 74 -12.42 -9.61 -24.17
CA GLU A 74 -11.21 -8.84 -23.92
C GLU A 74 -10.31 -9.66 -22.97
N LYS A 75 -9.23 -10.25 -23.50
CA LYS A 75 -8.23 -11.03 -22.73
C LYS A 75 -7.18 -10.12 -22.10
N SER A 76 -7.62 -9.29 -21.17
CA SER A 76 -6.79 -8.29 -20.47
C SER A 76 -7.12 -8.23 -18.98
N VAL A 77 -6.14 -7.78 -18.19
CA VAL A 77 -6.29 -7.32 -16.80
C VAL A 77 -5.40 -6.09 -16.61
N ASN A 78 -5.96 -5.00 -16.07
CA ASN A 78 -5.20 -3.84 -15.60
C ASN A 78 -4.94 -4.00 -14.10
N PHE A 79 -3.68 -4.20 -13.71
CA PHE A 79 -3.28 -4.54 -12.35
C PHE A 79 -2.44 -3.42 -11.74
N SER A 80 -2.99 -2.72 -10.75
CA SER A 80 -2.29 -1.70 -9.96
C SER A 80 -1.81 -2.27 -8.64
N ASN A 81 -0.54 -2.09 -8.35
CA ASN A 81 0.11 -2.65 -7.16
C ASN A 81 1.19 -1.70 -6.62
N TRP A 82 1.76 -2.10 -5.48
CA TRP A 82 2.88 -1.45 -4.83
C TRP A 82 4.18 -1.55 -5.64
N THR A 83 5.09 -0.61 -5.43
CA THR A 83 6.49 -0.72 -5.88
C THR A 83 7.20 -1.89 -5.17
N GLU A 84 8.21 -2.50 -5.80
CA GLU A 84 9.01 -3.59 -5.23
C GLU A 84 8.21 -4.88 -4.89
N TYR A 85 7.06 -5.07 -5.55
CA TYR A 85 6.06 -6.09 -5.16
C TYR A 85 5.68 -7.08 -6.26
N MET A 86 6.51 -7.17 -7.30
CA MET A 86 6.40 -8.15 -8.39
C MET A 86 7.79 -8.65 -8.76
N ASP A 87 7.89 -9.91 -9.17
CA ASP A 87 9.14 -10.46 -9.68
C ASP A 87 9.56 -9.78 -10.97
N VAL A 88 10.84 -9.46 -11.12
CA VAL A 88 11.42 -9.01 -12.39
C VAL A 88 12.56 -9.92 -12.83
N ASP A 89 12.71 -10.07 -14.14
CA ASP A 89 13.85 -10.77 -14.71
C ASP A 89 15.14 -9.92 -14.66
N GLU A 90 16.28 -10.50 -15.03
CA GLU A 90 17.57 -9.80 -15.07
C GLU A 90 17.58 -8.55 -15.96
N SER A 91 16.62 -8.42 -16.88
CA SER A 91 16.49 -7.26 -17.76
C SER A 91 15.67 -6.12 -17.16
N GLU A 92 15.04 -6.34 -16.00
CA GLU A 92 14.09 -5.45 -15.32
C GLU A 92 12.89 -5.03 -16.20
N ARG A 93 12.54 -5.85 -17.21
CA ARG A 93 11.48 -5.51 -18.19
C ARG A 93 10.35 -6.52 -18.22
N HIS A 94 10.58 -7.71 -17.69
CA HIS A 94 9.62 -8.79 -17.70
C HIS A 94 9.34 -9.25 -16.29
N HIS A 95 8.12 -9.70 -16.07
CA HIS A 95 7.68 -10.30 -14.82
C HIS A 95 7.47 -11.79 -15.06
N PRO A 96 8.44 -12.67 -14.76
CA PRO A 96 8.38 -14.10 -15.07
C PRO A 96 7.06 -14.80 -14.70
N THR A 97 6.48 -14.49 -13.53
CA THR A 97 5.21 -15.09 -13.07
C THR A 97 4.02 -14.58 -13.87
N LEU A 98 3.93 -13.28 -14.20
CA LEU A 98 2.88 -12.73 -15.06
C LEU A 98 3.02 -13.23 -16.51
N ASP A 99 4.24 -13.33 -17.01
CA ASP A 99 4.50 -13.86 -18.34
C ASP A 99 4.08 -15.33 -18.43
N GLN A 100 4.30 -16.12 -17.38
CA GLN A 100 3.82 -17.49 -17.28
C GLN A 100 2.28 -17.55 -17.27
N PHE A 101 1.61 -16.68 -16.50
CA PHE A 101 0.16 -16.54 -16.52
C PHE A 101 -0.38 -16.19 -17.91
N THR A 102 0.21 -15.19 -18.58
CA THR A 102 -0.19 -14.80 -19.94
C THR A 102 0.03 -15.93 -20.94
N ARG A 103 1.14 -16.67 -20.86
CA ARG A 103 1.37 -17.85 -21.72
C ARG A 103 0.32 -18.95 -21.50
N ARG A 104 -0.08 -19.21 -20.25
CA ARG A 104 -1.06 -20.26 -19.91
C ARG A 104 -2.48 -19.91 -20.32
N THR A 105 -2.86 -18.64 -20.24
CA THR A 105 -4.27 -18.22 -20.32
C THR A 105 -4.60 -17.39 -21.56
N GLY A 106 -3.59 -16.82 -22.22
CA GLY A 106 -3.74 -15.79 -23.25
C GLY A 106 -4.19 -14.42 -22.72
N ILE A 107 -4.38 -14.27 -21.40
CA ILE A 107 -4.78 -13.00 -20.76
C ILE A 107 -3.53 -12.14 -20.58
N LYS A 108 -3.53 -10.96 -21.21
CA LYS A 108 -2.45 -9.98 -21.06
C LYS A 108 -2.62 -9.20 -19.78
N VAL A 109 -1.57 -9.09 -18.97
CA VAL A 109 -1.58 -8.28 -17.76
C VAL A 109 -0.87 -6.97 -18.03
N LYS A 110 -1.58 -5.86 -17.86
CA LYS A 110 -0.98 -4.53 -17.80
C LYS A 110 -0.73 -4.20 -16.34
N TYR A 111 0.46 -4.52 -15.87
CA TYR A 111 0.92 -4.23 -14.53
C TYR A 111 1.36 -2.76 -14.39
N THR A 112 1.07 -2.11 -13.27
CA THR A 112 1.44 -0.73 -12.99
C THR A 112 1.76 -0.59 -11.49
N GLU A 113 2.96 -0.08 -11.20
CA GLU A 113 3.43 0.23 -9.85
C GLU A 113 3.10 1.69 -9.53
N ASP A 114 1.82 1.98 -9.29
CA ASP A 114 1.33 3.34 -9.03
C ASP A 114 0.85 3.57 -7.59
N ILE A 115 1.10 2.58 -6.72
CA ILE A 115 0.83 2.63 -5.29
C ILE A 115 2.18 2.75 -4.55
N ASN A 116 2.40 3.91 -3.92
CA ASN A 116 3.55 4.17 -3.03
C ASN A 116 3.08 4.41 -1.59
N ASP A 117 1.83 4.85 -1.44
CA ASP A 117 1.17 5.18 -0.19
C ASP A 117 -0.34 5.01 -0.37
N ASN A 118 -1.02 4.38 0.59
CA ASN A 118 -2.46 4.11 0.55
C ASN A 118 -3.28 5.41 0.43
N VAL A 119 -2.91 6.47 1.16
CA VAL A 119 -3.66 7.74 1.19
C VAL A 119 -3.48 8.48 -0.12
N GLU A 120 -2.25 8.54 -0.65
CA GLU A 120 -1.97 9.13 -1.95
C GLU A 120 -2.76 8.42 -3.07
N PHE A 121 -2.68 7.09 -3.11
CA PHE A 121 -3.37 6.29 -4.12
C PHE A 121 -4.90 6.42 -3.99
N PHE A 122 -5.44 6.39 -2.77
CA PHE A 122 -6.86 6.61 -2.53
C PHE A 122 -7.33 7.96 -3.08
N GLY A 123 -6.53 9.02 -2.90
CA GLY A 123 -6.79 10.33 -3.48
C GLY A 123 -6.94 10.33 -5.00
N LYS A 124 -6.23 9.43 -5.71
CA LYS A 124 -6.27 9.29 -7.18
C LYS A 124 -7.52 8.56 -7.69
N ILE A 125 -8.08 7.62 -6.92
CA ILE A 125 -9.21 6.77 -7.36
C ILE A 125 -10.55 7.15 -6.74
N LYS A 126 -10.54 7.84 -5.59
CA LYS A 126 -11.75 8.23 -4.85
C LYS A 126 -12.75 9.03 -5.69
N PRO A 127 -12.36 10.06 -6.49
CA PRO A 127 -13.32 10.83 -7.28
C PRO A 127 -14.12 9.94 -8.25
N GLN A 128 -13.45 9.01 -8.93
CA GLN A 128 -14.08 8.08 -9.88
C GLN A 128 -15.01 7.11 -9.15
N LEU A 129 -14.55 6.47 -8.07
CA LEU A 129 -15.35 5.52 -7.30
C LEU A 129 -16.59 6.18 -6.68
N ALA A 130 -16.44 7.37 -6.10
CA ALA A 130 -17.56 8.13 -5.53
C ALA A 130 -18.58 8.56 -6.60
N ALA A 131 -18.12 8.80 -7.84
CA ALA A 131 -18.99 9.10 -8.98
C ALA A 131 -19.56 7.85 -9.68
N GLY A 132 -19.24 6.64 -9.20
CA GLY A 132 -19.67 5.38 -9.83
C GLY A 132 -19.03 5.14 -11.21
N GLN A 133 -17.84 5.68 -11.44
CA GLN A 133 -17.09 5.63 -12.70
C GLN A 133 -15.98 4.58 -12.65
N ASP A 134 -15.59 4.11 -13.84
CA ASP A 134 -14.44 3.23 -14.02
C ASP A 134 -13.14 3.92 -13.56
N THR A 135 -12.36 3.22 -12.74
CA THR A 135 -11.05 3.69 -12.27
C THR A 135 -9.94 3.42 -13.30
N GLY A 136 -10.23 2.62 -14.33
CA GLY A 136 -9.28 2.10 -15.30
C GLY A 136 -8.49 0.88 -14.82
N ARG A 137 -8.83 0.32 -13.65
CA ARG A 137 -8.11 -0.77 -12.98
C ARG A 137 -9.06 -1.95 -12.76
N ASP A 138 -8.56 -3.16 -12.99
CA ASP A 138 -9.29 -4.40 -12.74
C ASP A 138 -8.89 -5.05 -11.41
N ILE A 139 -7.63 -4.91 -11.01
CA ILE A 139 -7.14 -5.26 -9.67
C ILE A 139 -6.43 -4.04 -9.07
N ILE A 140 -6.73 -3.77 -7.81
CA ILE A 140 -5.96 -2.86 -6.95
C ILE A 140 -5.50 -3.64 -5.72
N VAL A 141 -4.25 -3.46 -5.30
CA VAL A 141 -3.71 -4.03 -4.07
C VAL A 141 -3.69 -2.98 -2.99
N LEU A 142 -4.38 -3.19 -1.88
CA LEU A 142 -4.49 -2.21 -0.80
C LEU A 142 -4.38 -2.85 0.57
N THR A 143 -3.79 -2.12 1.50
CA THR A 143 -3.59 -2.60 2.87
C THR A 143 -4.94 -2.71 3.59
N ASP A 144 -5.05 -3.64 4.53
CA ASP A 144 -6.25 -4.04 5.29
C ASP A 144 -7.24 -2.91 5.56
N TRP A 145 -6.74 -1.79 6.08
CA TRP A 145 -7.60 -0.70 6.51
C TRP A 145 -8.31 0.01 5.35
N LEU A 146 -7.61 0.17 4.23
CA LEU A 146 -8.16 0.83 3.05
C LEU A 146 -9.03 -0.15 2.27
N ALA A 147 -8.66 -1.43 2.22
CA ALA A 147 -9.51 -2.51 1.75
C ALA A 147 -10.85 -2.54 2.51
N ALA A 148 -10.80 -2.55 3.85
CA ALA A 148 -11.95 -2.48 4.73
C ALA A 148 -12.82 -1.24 4.49
N ARG A 149 -12.19 -0.08 4.30
CA ARG A 149 -12.87 1.18 3.98
C ARG A 149 -13.60 1.09 2.63
N LEU A 150 -12.97 0.55 1.59
CA LEU A 150 -13.61 0.38 0.27
C LEU A 150 -14.78 -0.62 0.30
N ILE A 151 -14.65 -1.72 1.04
CA ILE A 151 -15.72 -2.70 1.25
C ILE A 151 -16.90 -2.03 1.98
N ARG A 152 -16.63 -1.31 3.07
CA ARG A 152 -17.64 -0.58 3.84
C ARG A 152 -18.38 0.47 3.02
N LEU A 153 -17.70 1.12 2.06
CA LEU A 153 -18.29 2.08 1.13
C LEU A 153 -19.01 1.42 -0.06
N GLY A 154 -18.94 0.09 -0.19
CA GLY A 154 -19.52 -0.65 -1.31
C GLY A 154 -18.83 -0.35 -2.64
N TRP A 155 -17.55 0.01 -2.63
CA TRP A 155 -16.79 0.45 -3.82
C TRP A 155 -16.00 -0.66 -4.51
N VAL A 156 -16.14 -1.90 -4.06
CA VAL A 156 -15.52 -3.09 -4.63
C VAL A 156 -16.57 -4.16 -4.94
N GLN A 157 -16.25 -5.01 -5.91
CA GLN A 157 -17.13 -6.07 -6.37
C GLN A 157 -16.95 -7.32 -5.53
N LYS A 158 -18.04 -8.04 -5.26
CA LYS A 158 -17.98 -9.35 -4.63
C LYS A 158 -17.32 -10.36 -5.58
N LEU A 159 -16.36 -11.11 -5.07
CA LEU A 159 -15.64 -12.12 -5.84
C LEU A 159 -16.53 -13.35 -6.08
N ASP A 160 -16.39 -13.98 -7.24
CA ASP A 160 -17.05 -15.26 -7.56
C ASP A 160 -16.20 -16.43 -7.05
N PRO A 161 -16.68 -17.20 -6.06
CA PRO A 161 -15.90 -18.28 -5.49
C PRO A 161 -15.51 -19.37 -6.47
N SER A 162 -16.31 -19.57 -7.52
CA SER A 162 -16.07 -20.61 -8.52
C SER A 162 -14.86 -20.32 -9.42
N ASN A 163 -14.41 -19.06 -9.49
CA ASN A 163 -13.22 -18.64 -10.21
C ASN A 163 -11.94 -18.67 -9.36
N LEU A 164 -12.04 -19.03 -8.08
CA LEU A 164 -10.97 -18.91 -7.08
C LEU A 164 -10.62 -20.23 -6.34
N PRO A 165 -10.65 -21.42 -6.98
CA PRO A 165 -10.49 -22.69 -6.28
C PRO A 165 -9.15 -22.83 -5.52
N ASN A 166 -8.04 -22.36 -6.09
CA ASN A 166 -6.73 -22.39 -5.42
C ASN A 166 -6.68 -21.39 -4.28
N ALA A 167 -7.25 -20.21 -4.46
CA ALA A 167 -7.30 -19.20 -3.41
C ALA A 167 -8.09 -19.69 -2.18
N TYR A 168 -9.25 -20.32 -2.40
CA TYR A 168 -10.00 -20.96 -1.30
C TYR A 168 -9.25 -22.13 -0.66
N ALA A 169 -8.53 -22.92 -1.44
CA ALA A 169 -7.85 -24.11 -0.93
C ALA A 169 -6.59 -23.77 -0.13
N ASN A 170 -5.82 -22.78 -0.61
CA ASN A 170 -4.44 -22.59 -0.17
C ASN A 170 -4.22 -21.31 0.63
N LEU A 171 -5.20 -20.40 0.78
CA LEU A 171 -5.05 -19.24 1.65
C LEU A 171 -4.77 -19.68 3.10
N SER A 172 -3.66 -19.19 3.64
CA SER A 172 -3.21 -19.50 4.99
C SER A 172 -4.25 -19.15 6.05
N ALA A 173 -4.38 -20.05 7.03
CA ALA A 173 -5.39 -19.94 8.09
C ALA A 173 -5.32 -18.61 8.86
N GLN A 174 -4.11 -18.08 9.07
CA GLN A 174 -3.91 -16.80 9.78
C GLN A 174 -4.55 -15.60 9.06
N PHE A 175 -4.78 -15.70 7.76
CA PHE A 175 -5.34 -14.64 6.94
C PHE A 175 -6.79 -14.90 6.54
N ARG A 176 -7.41 -15.98 7.03
CA ARG A 176 -8.70 -16.43 6.49
C ARG A 176 -9.87 -15.54 6.88
N ASP A 177 -9.87 -15.04 8.11
CA ASP A 177 -11.07 -14.46 8.72
C ASP A 177 -10.81 -13.05 9.30
N PRO A 178 -10.51 -12.04 8.46
CA PRO A 178 -10.49 -10.66 8.93
C PRO A 178 -11.90 -10.22 9.34
N ASP A 179 -12.00 -9.42 10.41
CA ASP A 179 -13.26 -8.85 10.90
C ASP A 179 -13.96 -7.96 9.85
N TRP A 180 -13.18 -7.38 8.94
CA TRP A 180 -13.63 -6.45 7.91
C TRP A 180 -14.02 -7.07 6.56
N ASP A 181 -13.68 -8.35 6.30
CA ASP A 181 -14.14 -9.12 5.13
C ASP A 181 -14.38 -10.59 5.50
N PRO A 182 -15.43 -10.89 6.29
CA PRO A 182 -15.71 -12.24 6.75
C PRO A 182 -15.83 -13.23 5.59
N GLY A 183 -14.99 -14.28 5.61
CA GLY A 183 -14.97 -15.31 4.59
C GLY A 183 -14.32 -14.89 3.26
N ARG A 184 -13.59 -13.78 3.21
CA ARG A 184 -12.85 -13.29 2.02
C ARG A 184 -13.75 -13.16 0.80
N ALA A 185 -14.87 -12.46 0.98
CA ALA A 185 -15.90 -12.32 -0.05
C ALA A 185 -15.55 -11.24 -1.09
N TYR A 186 -14.70 -10.28 -0.73
CA TYR A 186 -14.35 -9.14 -1.57
C TYR A 186 -12.84 -9.02 -1.84
N SER A 187 -12.02 -9.69 -1.04
CA SER A 187 -10.57 -9.56 -1.08
C SER A 187 -9.86 -10.89 -0.94
N TYR A 188 -8.67 -10.98 -1.51
CA TYR A 188 -7.70 -12.04 -1.22
C TYR A 188 -6.34 -11.42 -0.96
N VAL A 189 -5.60 -11.95 0.02
CA VAL A 189 -4.28 -11.43 0.39
C VAL A 189 -3.33 -11.55 -0.80
N TRP A 190 -2.65 -10.45 -1.13
CA TRP A 190 -1.49 -10.46 -2.01
C TRP A 190 -0.28 -10.95 -1.23
N GLN A 191 0.10 -10.24 -0.15
CA GLN A 191 1.16 -10.64 0.77
C GLN A 191 0.86 -10.13 2.18
N GLY A 192 1.47 -10.79 3.18
CA GLY A 192 1.56 -10.27 4.53
C GLY A 192 2.78 -9.36 4.69
N ILE A 193 2.63 -8.34 5.53
CA ILE A 193 3.62 -7.30 5.79
C ILE A 193 4.13 -7.46 7.22
N SER A 194 5.43 -7.27 7.38
CA SER A 194 6.08 -7.13 8.69
C SER A 194 6.78 -5.79 8.74
N THR A 195 6.31 -4.89 9.60
CA THR A 195 6.88 -3.57 9.80
C THR A 195 7.92 -3.64 10.91
N VAL A 196 9.16 -3.36 10.58
CA VAL A 196 10.35 -3.55 11.42
C VAL A 196 11.17 -2.27 11.50
N ILE A 197 12.30 -2.31 12.21
CA ILE A 197 13.32 -1.26 12.14
C ILE A 197 14.37 -1.70 11.13
N ALA A 198 14.72 -0.83 10.19
CA ALA A 198 15.83 -1.01 9.27
C ALA A 198 16.93 0.02 9.51
N TYR A 199 18.16 -0.32 9.15
CA TYR A 199 19.30 0.55 9.33
C TYR A 199 20.40 0.30 8.30
N ASN A 200 21.20 1.33 8.06
CA ASN A 200 22.42 1.25 7.27
C ASN A 200 23.63 1.28 8.22
N LYS A 201 24.36 0.16 8.29
CA LYS A 201 25.49 -0.04 9.20
C LYS A 201 26.57 1.03 9.08
N LYS A 202 26.82 1.53 7.87
CA LYS A 202 27.79 2.60 7.63
C LYS A 202 27.27 3.93 8.16
N ALA A 203 26.02 4.28 7.85
CA ALA A 203 25.41 5.53 8.28
C ALA A 203 25.13 5.58 9.79
N LEU A 204 25.07 4.43 10.47
CA LEU A 204 24.97 4.35 11.93
C LEU A 204 26.24 4.83 12.64
N ASP A 205 27.41 4.86 12.01
CA ASP A 205 28.67 5.29 12.63
C ASP A 205 28.96 4.59 13.98
N GLY A 206 28.63 3.29 14.08
CA GLY A 206 28.79 2.49 15.30
C GLY A 206 27.72 2.71 16.38
N VAL A 207 26.66 3.46 16.08
CA VAL A 207 25.46 3.55 16.94
C VAL A 207 24.67 2.26 16.86
N GLU A 208 24.27 1.74 18.00
CA GLU A 208 23.36 0.60 18.09
C GLU A 208 21.91 1.10 18.11
N VAL A 209 21.03 0.44 17.36
CA VAL A 209 19.59 0.70 17.32
C VAL A 209 18.87 -0.58 17.67
N LYS A 210 18.05 -0.54 18.73
CA LYS A 210 17.32 -1.68 19.29
C LYS A 210 15.81 -1.47 19.36
N SER A 211 15.36 -0.22 19.29
CA SER A 211 13.97 0.13 19.58
C SER A 211 13.52 1.39 18.84
N VAL A 212 12.22 1.67 18.85
CA VAL A 212 11.70 2.93 18.31
C VAL A 212 12.17 4.09 19.18
N SER A 213 12.34 3.88 20.50
CA SER A 213 12.93 4.89 21.37
C SER A 213 14.34 5.30 20.94
N ASP A 214 15.18 4.38 20.44
CA ASP A 214 16.49 4.74 19.87
C ASP A 214 16.33 5.64 18.65
N LEU A 215 15.37 5.35 17.76
CA LEU A 215 15.07 6.21 16.60
C LEU A 215 14.63 7.61 17.05
N LEU A 216 13.79 7.72 18.07
CA LEU A 216 13.16 8.98 18.47
C LEU A 216 14.02 9.85 19.40
N ASP A 217 14.92 9.27 20.20
CA ASP A 217 15.66 9.98 21.24
C ASP A 217 17.17 10.01 21.08
N ASN A 218 17.76 9.10 20.30
CA ASN A 218 19.21 9.05 20.19
C ASN A 218 19.74 10.24 19.40
N ALA A 219 20.34 11.21 20.10
CA ALA A 219 20.85 12.44 19.52
C ALA A 219 21.92 12.22 18.42
N LYS A 220 22.58 11.05 18.39
CA LYS A 220 23.52 10.69 17.33
C LYS A 220 22.83 10.41 15.99
N LEU A 221 21.53 10.10 15.99
CA LEU A 221 20.73 9.87 14.78
C LEU A 221 19.98 11.12 14.30
N LYS A 222 20.18 12.27 14.95
CA LYS A 222 19.45 13.50 14.67
C LYS A 222 19.49 13.89 13.18
N GLY A 223 18.32 14.03 12.57
CA GLY A 223 18.15 14.43 11.18
C GLY A 223 18.44 13.30 10.17
N ARG A 224 18.61 12.06 10.65
CA ARG A 224 18.93 10.86 9.86
C ARG A 224 17.95 9.71 10.12
N VAL A 225 16.77 10.01 10.66
CA VAL A 225 15.73 9.01 10.96
C VAL A 225 14.54 9.19 10.03
N GLY A 226 14.09 8.08 9.41
CA GLY A 226 12.86 8.02 8.64
C GLY A 226 11.75 7.29 9.41
N LEU A 227 10.50 7.70 9.23
CA LEU A 227 9.32 6.94 9.65
C LEU A 227 8.39 6.75 8.45
N LEU A 228 7.51 5.74 8.50
CA LEU A 228 6.55 5.50 7.43
C LEU A 228 5.42 6.53 7.46
N SER A 229 4.93 6.94 6.28
CA SER A 229 3.68 7.71 6.14
C SER A 229 2.43 6.86 6.37
N GLU A 230 2.57 5.53 6.44
CA GLU A 230 1.51 4.65 6.88
C GLU A 230 1.29 4.81 8.40
N MET A 231 0.18 5.44 8.76
CA MET A 231 -0.16 5.81 10.13
C MET A 231 -0.12 4.59 11.06
N ARG A 232 -0.70 3.48 10.62
CA ARG A 232 -0.87 2.27 11.45
C ARG A 232 0.47 1.61 11.79
N ASP A 233 1.43 1.71 10.89
CA ASP A 233 2.79 1.21 11.09
C ASP A 233 3.58 2.09 12.06
N SER A 234 3.70 3.38 11.75
CA SER A 234 4.48 4.30 12.60
C SER A 234 3.88 4.47 14.00
N MET A 235 2.55 4.58 14.09
CA MET A 235 1.86 4.66 15.38
C MET A 235 1.88 3.33 16.12
N GLY A 236 1.65 2.20 15.43
CA GLY A 236 1.67 0.87 16.02
C GLY A 236 3.04 0.52 16.62
N MET A 237 4.12 0.72 15.86
CA MET A 237 5.49 0.51 16.34
C MET A 237 5.81 1.41 17.55
N THR A 238 5.34 2.66 17.54
CA THR A 238 5.52 3.59 18.67
C THR A 238 4.72 3.15 19.91
N LEU A 239 3.49 2.65 19.72
CA LEU A 239 2.68 2.10 20.81
C LEU A 239 3.34 0.89 21.45
N LEU A 240 3.87 -0.05 20.66
CA LEU A 240 4.62 -1.21 21.16
C LEU A 240 5.82 -0.80 21.99
N ASP A 241 6.62 0.16 21.51
CA ASP A 241 7.77 0.71 22.22
C ASP A 241 7.38 1.40 23.55
N MET A 242 6.17 1.97 23.61
CA MET A 242 5.58 2.53 24.82
C MET A 242 4.94 1.48 25.74
N GLY A 243 5.04 0.18 25.41
CA GLY A 243 4.44 -0.91 26.18
C GLY A 243 2.91 -0.98 26.07
N LYS A 244 2.34 -0.44 24.99
CA LYS A 244 0.90 -0.47 24.69
C LYS A 244 0.61 -1.51 23.61
N ASP A 245 -0.55 -2.14 23.73
CA ASP A 245 -1.02 -3.12 22.75
C ASP A 245 -1.72 -2.41 21.56
N PRO A 246 -1.18 -2.49 20.33
CA PRO A 246 -1.81 -1.91 19.13
C PRO A 246 -3.17 -2.53 18.79
N ALA A 247 -3.48 -3.71 19.33
CA ALA A 247 -4.79 -4.33 19.20
C ALA A 247 -5.82 -3.79 20.21
N ASN A 248 -5.40 -3.06 21.25
CA ASN A 248 -6.27 -2.60 22.32
C ASN A 248 -5.83 -1.27 22.96
N PHE A 249 -5.57 -0.24 22.14
CA PHE A 249 -5.18 1.09 22.61
C PHE A 249 -6.36 2.07 22.66
N THR A 250 -6.31 3.01 23.61
CA THR A 250 -7.28 4.09 23.80
C THR A 250 -6.91 5.35 22.99
N ALA A 251 -7.84 6.30 22.85
CA ALA A 251 -7.53 7.59 22.23
C ALA A 251 -6.42 8.36 22.98
N ASP A 252 -6.33 8.21 24.30
CA ASP A 252 -5.28 8.83 25.11
C ASP A 252 -3.91 8.18 24.84
N ASP A 253 -3.87 6.86 24.65
CA ASP A 253 -2.63 6.16 24.25
C ASP A 253 -2.16 6.63 22.86
N TYR A 254 -3.10 6.81 21.93
CA TYR A 254 -2.81 7.36 20.60
C TYR A 254 -2.25 8.78 20.67
N ASP A 255 -2.87 9.64 21.48
CA ASP A 255 -2.43 11.03 21.66
C ASP A 255 -1.06 11.12 22.34
N ALA A 256 -0.77 10.22 23.27
CA ALA A 256 0.55 10.10 23.87
C ALA A 256 1.60 9.67 22.82
N ALA A 257 1.29 8.74 21.93
CA ALA A 257 2.17 8.32 20.84
C ALA A 257 2.37 9.46 19.81
N ILE A 258 1.33 10.21 19.47
CA ILE A 258 1.45 11.41 18.60
C ILE A 258 2.39 12.43 19.25
N ALA A 259 2.20 12.75 20.53
CA ALA A 259 3.04 13.69 21.25
C ALA A 259 4.50 13.22 21.32
N ARG A 260 4.72 11.91 21.44
CA ARG A 260 6.05 11.28 21.45
C ARG A 260 6.79 11.47 20.13
N ILE A 261 6.13 11.22 19.00
CA ILE A 261 6.73 11.43 17.67
C ILE A 261 6.86 12.93 17.37
N GLN A 262 5.86 13.75 17.71
CA GLN A 262 5.91 15.21 17.53
C GLN A 262 7.13 15.81 18.24
N LYS A 263 7.44 15.37 19.47
CA LYS A 263 8.65 15.81 20.18
C LYS A 263 9.94 15.47 19.42
N ALA A 264 9.99 14.35 18.71
CA ALA A 264 11.13 13.98 17.86
C ALA A 264 11.19 14.87 16.60
N VAL A 265 10.04 15.15 15.98
CA VAL A 265 9.92 16.10 14.85
C VAL A 265 10.40 17.50 15.26
N ASP A 266 9.92 18.04 16.38
CA ASP A 266 10.25 19.39 16.87
C ASP A 266 11.75 19.54 17.18
N LYS A 267 12.39 18.44 17.60
CA LYS A 267 13.84 18.39 17.85
C LYS A 267 14.68 18.30 16.56
N GLY A 268 14.05 18.08 15.41
CA GLY A 268 14.72 17.78 14.14
C GLY A 268 15.35 16.40 14.12
N GLN A 269 14.81 15.45 14.90
CA GLN A 269 15.27 14.05 14.89
C GLN A 269 14.84 13.36 13.60
N ILE A 270 13.57 13.51 13.23
CA ILE A 270 12.96 12.90 12.04
C ILE A 270 13.31 13.74 10.82
N ARG A 271 13.87 13.09 9.80
CA ARG A 271 14.21 13.71 8.52
C ARG A 271 12.98 13.88 7.64
N ARG A 272 12.18 12.82 7.48
CA ARG A 272 10.89 12.84 6.78
C ARG A 272 10.05 11.60 7.09
N PHE A 273 8.77 11.70 6.76
CA PHE A 273 7.84 10.57 6.65
C PHE A 273 7.69 10.20 5.18
N THR A 274 7.58 8.92 4.86
CA THR A 274 7.55 8.46 3.46
C THR A 274 6.88 7.10 3.31
N GLY A 275 6.32 6.83 2.12
CA GLY A 275 6.02 5.48 1.63
C GLY A 275 7.31 4.77 1.20
N ASN A 276 7.26 3.92 0.18
CA ASN A 276 8.42 3.12 -0.28
C ASN A 276 9.67 3.95 -0.65
N ASP A 277 9.58 5.27 -0.86
CA ASP A 277 10.76 6.11 -1.14
C ASP A 277 11.83 6.12 -0.01
N TYR A 278 11.59 5.48 1.16
CA TYR A 278 12.64 5.28 2.17
C TYR A 278 13.76 4.34 1.69
N THR A 279 13.49 3.45 0.74
CA THR A 279 14.47 2.44 0.27
C THR A 279 15.72 3.10 -0.29
N SER A 280 15.52 4.17 -1.08
CA SER A 280 16.59 5.01 -1.63
C SER A 280 17.36 5.76 -0.55
N ASP A 281 16.67 6.37 0.43
CA ASP A 281 17.32 7.10 1.53
C ASP A 281 18.14 6.18 2.45
N LEU A 282 17.64 4.96 2.69
CA LEU A 282 18.34 3.97 3.49
C LEU A 282 19.60 3.48 2.76
N THR A 283 19.49 3.25 1.45
CA THR A 283 20.60 2.81 0.60
C THR A 283 21.69 3.87 0.45
N SER A 284 21.30 5.13 0.25
CA SER A 284 22.25 6.25 0.16
C SER A 284 22.90 6.59 1.50
N GLY A 285 22.31 6.16 2.62
CA GLY A 285 22.71 6.52 3.98
C GLY A 285 22.19 7.88 4.44
N ASP A 286 21.27 8.50 3.69
CA ASP A 286 20.51 9.68 4.14
C ASP A 286 19.66 9.35 5.37
N PHE A 287 19.12 8.13 5.43
CA PHE A 287 18.65 7.51 6.65
C PHE A 287 19.73 6.60 7.24
N ALA A 288 20.09 6.87 8.49
CA ALA A 288 20.89 5.94 9.29
C ALA A 288 20.02 4.78 9.79
N ALA A 289 18.76 5.06 10.13
CA ALA A 289 17.77 4.07 10.50
C ALA A 289 16.34 4.57 10.23
N CYS A 290 15.40 3.65 10.01
CA CYS A 290 14.00 3.97 9.80
C CYS A 290 13.06 2.85 10.26
N ILE A 291 11.77 3.16 10.38
CA ILE A 291 10.73 2.14 10.31
C ILE A 291 10.57 1.74 8.84
N ALA A 292 10.50 0.45 8.55
CA ALA A 292 10.50 -0.10 7.19
C ALA A 292 9.67 -1.38 7.10
N TRP A 293 9.31 -1.78 5.88
CA TRP A 293 8.71 -3.08 5.61
C TRP A 293 9.80 -4.11 5.34
N ALA A 294 9.74 -5.25 6.04
CA ALA A 294 10.82 -6.20 6.07
C ALA A 294 11.14 -6.82 4.69
N GLY A 295 10.13 -7.01 3.84
CA GLY A 295 10.34 -7.54 2.49
C GLY A 295 11.24 -6.65 1.64
N ASP A 296 10.99 -5.34 1.63
CA ASP A 296 11.86 -4.36 0.95
C ASP A 296 13.29 -4.45 1.49
N VAL A 297 13.46 -4.55 2.82
CA VAL A 297 14.79 -4.57 3.44
C VAL A 297 15.56 -5.84 3.09
N VAL A 298 14.87 -6.99 2.98
CA VAL A 298 15.50 -8.24 2.52
C VAL A 298 15.96 -8.12 1.08
N GLN A 299 15.15 -7.52 0.20
CA GLN A 299 15.54 -7.25 -1.19
C GLN A 299 16.75 -6.31 -1.25
N LEU A 300 16.69 -5.16 -0.56
CA LEU A 300 17.78 -4.19 -0.51
C LEU A 300 19.10 -4.79 0.01
N LYS A 301 19.03 -5.70 0.99
CA LYS A 301 20.21 -6.35 1.56
C LYS A 301 20.96 -7.22 0.54
N ALA A 302 20.27 -7.76 -0.47
CA ALA A 302 20.90 -8.53 -1.53
C ALA A 302 21.91 -7.68 -2.33
N ASP A 303 21.57 -6.41 -2.60
CA ASP A 303 22.42 -5.49 -3.35
C ASP A 303 23.30 -4.59 -2.46
N SER A 304 22.89 -4.38 -1.21
CA SER A 304 23.54 -3.47 -0.25
C SER A 304 23.80 -4.19 1.08
N PRO A 305 24.97 -4.85 1.27
CA PRO A 305 25.25 -5.68 2.45
C PRO A 305 25.36 -4.89 3.77
N ASP A 306 25.45 -3.56 3.68
CA ASP A 306 25.44 -2.66 4.84
C ASP A 306 24.02 -2.43 5.38
N ILE A 307 22.98 -2.75 4.62
CA ILE A 307 21.60 -2.66 5.08
C ILE A 307 21.26 -3.90 5.90
N ASP A 308 20.59 -3.69 7.02
CA ASP A 308 20.01 -4.76 7.81
C ASP A 308 18.72 -4.28 8.47
N PHE A 309 18.03 -5.22 9.12
CA PHE A 309 16.88 -4.95 9.94
C PHE A 309 17.06 -5.49 11.35
N LEU A 310 16.15 -5.05 12.22
CA LEU A 310 15.94 -5.56 13.55
C LEU A 310 14.44 -5.67 13.79
N ILE A 311 14.05 -6.79 14.38
CA ILE A 311 12.75 -6.95 15.02
C ILE A 311 12.92 -6.60 16.49
N PRO A 312 12.31 -5.50 16.98
CA PRO A 312 12.42 -5.10 18.38
C PRO A 312 11.93 -6.19 19.34
N ASP A 313 12.45 -6.19 20.56
CA ASP A 313 11.97 -7.09 21.62
C ASP A 313 10.52 -6.79 22.03
N SER A 314 10.06 -5.54 21.83
CA SER A 314 8.67 -5.13 22.00
C SER A 314 7.72 -5.73 20.96
N GLY A 315 8.24 -6.43 19.95
CA GLY A 315 7.46 -6.95 18.83
C GLY A 315 7.50 -6.04 17.60
N TYR A 316 6.69 -6.40 16.62
CA TYR A 316 6.59 -5.71 15.33
C TYR A 316 5.14 -5.64 14.85
N MET A 317 4.84 -4.67 13.97
CA MET A 317 3.51 -4.56 13.39
C MET A 317 3.34 -5.50 12.20
N THR A 318 2.16 -6.08 12.06
CA THR A 318 1.75 -6.84 10.88
C THR A 318 0.45 -6.33 10.30
N SER A 319 0.33 -6.49 8.99
CA SER A 319 -0.85 -6.21 8.19
C SER A 319 -0.83 -7.10 6.95
N THR A 320 -1.89 -7.05 6.16
CA THR A 320 -1.88 -7.62 4.82
C THR A 320 -2.20 -6.58 3.75
N ASP A 321 -1.60 -6.79 2.59
CA ASP A 321 -2.03 -6.16 1.35
C ASP A 321 -2.96 -7.11 0.62
N ASN A 322 -4.04 -6.57 0.07
CA ASN A 322 -5.16 -7.36 -0.42
C ASN A 322 -5.50 -6.97 -1.85
N MET A 323 -5.61 -7.97 -2.73
CA MET A 323 -6.17 -7.79 -4.07
C MET A 323 -7.67 -7.58 -3.96
N LEU A 324 -8.16 -6.46 -4.51
CA LEU A 324 -9.58 -6.14 -4.65
C LEU A 324 -9.91 -5.83 -6.10
N ILE A 325 -11.17 -6.09 -6.50
CA ILE A 325 -11.71 -5.68 -7.80
C ILE A 325 -12.58 -4.43 -7.58
N PRO A 326 -12.17 -3.23 -8.00
CA PRO A 326 -12.98 -2.02 -7.82
C PRO A 326 -14.29 -2.12 -8.61
N ASN A 327 -15.32 -1.42 -8.15
CA ASN A 327 -16.55 -1.27 -8.92
C ASN A 327 -16.26 -0.74 -10.32
N LYS A 328 -17.10 -1.15 -11.27
CA LYS A 328 -16.97 -0.85 -12.69
C LYS A 328 -15.73 -1.39 -13.41
N ALA A 329 -14.87 -2.17 -12.75
CA ALA A 329 -13.82 -2.94 -13.43
C ALA A 329 -14.43 -3.78 -14.56
N ARG A 330 -13.75 -3.80 -15.70
CA ARG A 330 -14.28 -4.35 -16.96
C ARG A 330 -13.94 -5.81 -17.17
N HIS A 331 -12.92 -6.32 -16.47
CA HIS A 331 -12.40 -7.68 -16.67
C HIS A 331 -12.43 -8.50 -15.37
N LYS A 332 -13.58 -8.53 -14.68
CA LYS A 332 -13.73 -9.20 -13.38
C LYS A 332 -13.31 -10.67 -13.42
N THR A 333 -13.85 -11.47 -14.34
CA THR A 333 -13.50 -12.89 -14.43
C THR A 333 -12.01 -13.11 -14.75
N ASN A 334 -11.39 -12.28 -15.59
CA ASN A 334 -9.95 -12.37 -15.85
C ASN A 334 -9.12 -12.00 -14.62
N ALA A 335 -9.55 -10.97 -13.87
CA ALA A 335 -8.91 -10.56 -12.62
C ALA A 335 -8.99 -11.66 -11.56
N GLU A 336 -10.15 -12.30 -11.38
CA GLU A 336 -10.32 -13.44 -10.48
C GLU A 336 -9.41 -14.61 -10.85
N ARG A 337 -9.24 -14.91 -12.15
CA ARG A 337 -8.27 -15.92 -12.60
C ARG A 337 -6.82 -15.58 -12.28
N LEU A 338 -6.46 -14.29 -12.32
CA LEU A 338 -5.12 -13.85 -11.93
C LEU A 338 -4.92 -13.95 -10.42
N ILE A 339 -5.92 -13.57 -9.63
CA ILE A 339 -5.93 -13.78 -8.17
C ILE A 339 -5.73 -15.26 -7.88
N ASP A 340 -6.53 -16.15 -8.47
CA ASP A 340 -6.45 -17.60 -8.24
C ASP A 340 -5.08 -18.20 -8.61
N TYR A 341 -4.51 -17.75 -9.73
CA TYR A 341 -3.20 -18.21 -10.21
C TYR A 341 -2.08 -17.99 -9.19
N TYR A 342 -2.07 -16.85 -8.50
CA TYR A 342 -1.06 -16.57 -7.48
C TYR A 342 -1.24 -17.37 -6.18
N TYR A 343 -2.36 -18.08 -6.04
CA TYR A 343 -2.57 -19.04 -4.95
C TYR A 343 -2.18 -20.47 -5.33
N GLU A 344 -1.68 -20.71 -6.54
CA GLU A 344 -1.00 -21.96 -6.86
C GLU A 344 0.39 -22.00 -6.18
N PRO A 345 0.83 -23.11 -5.56
CA PRO A 345 2.08 -23.16 -4.79
C PRO A 345 3.33 -22.76 -5.57
N ARG A 346 3.41 -23.08 -6.86
CA ARG A 346 4.58 -22.77 -7.69
C ARG A 346 4.69 -21.27 -8.02
N PRO A 347 3.68 -20.61 -8.63
CA PRO A 347 3.70 -19.15 -8.80
C PRO A 347 3.91 -18.39 -7.49
N ALA A 348 3.27 -18.84 -6.39
CA ALA A 348 3.45 -18.25 -5.08
C ALA A 348 4.90 -18.33 -4.59
N ALA A 349 5.56 -19.48 -4.78
CA ALA A 349 6.97 -19.67 -4.42
C ALA A 349 7.92 -18.86 -5.31
N GLU A 350 7.68 -18.82 -6.62
CA GLU A 350 8.47 -18.01 -7.58
C GLU A 350 8.40 -16.53 -7.20
N LEU A 351 7.21 -16.02 -6.87
CA LEU A 351 7.04 -14.64 -6.42
C LEU A 351 7.69 -14.40 -5.04
N ALA A 352 7.41 -15.25 -4.05
CA ALA A 352 7.91 -15.08 -2.69
C ALA A 352 9.45 -15.12 -2.60
N ALA A 353 10.11 -15.95 -3.42
CA ALA A 353 11.57 -15.98 -3.55
C ALA A 353 12.14 -14.65 -4.02
N TYR A 354 11.38 -13.91 -4.83
CA TYR A 354 11.82 -12.63 -5.38
C TYR A 354 11.55 -11.47 -4.41
N ILE A 355 10.28 -11.29 -4.01
CA ILE A 355 9.86 -10.09 -3.27
C ILE A 355 10.13 -10.19 -1.75
N ASN A 356 10.35 -11.40 -1.23
CA ASN A 356 10.72 -11.63 0.17
C ASN A 356 9.69 -11.14 1.23
N TYR A 357 8.41 -11.08 0.88
CA TYR A 357 7.31 -10.80 1.81
C TYR A 357 6.65 -12.08 2.35
N VAL A 358 5.78 -11.94 3.35
CA VAL A 358 5.08 -13.08 3.95
C VAL A 358 4.10 -13.68 2.94
N CYS A 359 4.39 -14.90 2.48
CA CYS A 359 3.56 -15.57 1.49
C CYS A 359 2.21 -15.99 2.11
N PRO A 360 1.06 -15.68 1.47
CA PRO A 360 -0.25 -16.05 2.01
C PRO A 360 -0.68 -17.49 1.67
N VAL A 361 0.17 -18.27 1.02
CA VAL A 361 -0.17 -19.59 0.46
C VAL A 361 0.40 -20.70 1.33
N ASP A 362 -0.49 -21.49 1.95
CA ASP A 362 -0.11 -22.69 2.68
C ASP A 362 0.52 -23.74 1.74
N GLY A 363 1.51 -24.47 2.25
CA GLY A 363 2.21 -25.50 1.48
C GLY A 363 3.25 -24.98 0.48
N VAL A 364 3.47 -23.66 0.40
CA VAL A 364 4.47 -23.04 -0.50
C VAL A 364 5.91 -23.46 -0.19
N LYS A 365 6.22 -23.81 1.06
CA LYS A 365 7.58 -24.09 1.53
C LYS A 365 8.34 -25.10 0.65
N THR A 366 7.69 -26.19 0.28
CA THR A 366 8.33 -27.24 -0.54
C THR A 366 8.70 -26.76 -1.94
N GLU A 367 7.89 -25.89 -2.55
CA GLU A 367 8.22 -25.29 -3.84
C GLU A 367 9.30 -24.22 -3.68
N LEU A 368 9.22 -23.42 -2.61
CA LEU A 368 10.22 -22.40 -2.31
C LEU A 368 11.61 -23.01 -2.05
N GLU A 369 11.72 -24.13 -1.33
CA GLU A 369 13.00 -24.83 -1.08
C GLU A 369 13.71 -25.30 -2.36
N LYS A 370 12.96 -25.51 -3.45
CA LYS A 370 13.54 -25.88 -4.76
C LYS A 370 14.13 -24.69 -5.48
N ILE A 371 13.66 -23.48 -5.17
CA ILE A 371 14.08 -22.22 -5.77
C ILE A 371 15.18 -21.59 -4.93
N ASP A 372 14.88 -21.35 -3.65
CA ASP A 372 15.76 -20.72 -2.68
C ASP A 372 15.51 -21.30 -1.28
N LYS A 373 16.51 -22.02 -0.76
CA LYS A 373 16.46 -22.64 0.56
C LYS A 373 16.56 -21.63 1.70
N ASP A 374 17.25 -20.51 1.48
CA ASP A 374 17.41 -19.49 2.50
C ASP A 374 16.08 -18.73 2.64
N ALA A 375 15.44 -18.39 1.52
CA ALA A 375 14.08 -17.83 1.51
C ALA A 375 13.07 -18.77 2.18
N ALA A 376 13.11 -20.08 1.89
CA ALA A 376 12.20 -21.07 2.47
C ALA A 376 12.36 -21.26 3.99
N ASN A 377 13.48 -20.85 4.55
CA ASN A 377 13.75 -20.89 5.99
C ASN A 377 13.79 -19.48 6.61
N ASN A 378 13.50 -18.44 5.84
CA ASN A 378 13.43 -17.07 6.32
C ASN A 378 12.08 -16.83 7.01
N PRO A 379 12.06 -16.54 8.32
CA PRO A 379 10.82 -16.38 9.06
C PRO A 379 10.10 -15.04 8.75
N LEU A 380 10.68 -14.17 7.92
CA LEU A 380 9.99 -13.01 7.34
C LEU A 380 9.22 -13.32 6.04
N ILE A 381 9.46 -14.49 5.45
CA ILE A 381 8.76 -14.98 4.25
C ILE A 381 7.77 -16.07 4.65
N ILE A 382 8.20 -16.98 5.53
CA ILE A 382 7.37 -18.03 6.12
C ILE A 382 7.46 -17.92 7.65
N PRO A 383 6.58 -17.14 8.29
CA PRO A 383 6.60 -16.93 9.74
C PRO A 383 6.58 -18.23 10.53
N ASP A 384 7.53 -18.35 11.45
CA ASP A 384 7.54 -19.40 12.46
C ASP A 384 6.73 -18.98 13.69
N LYS A 385 6.65 -19.87 14.69
CA LYS A 385 5.91 -19.60 15.93
C LYS A 385 6.49 -18.43 16.73
N ALA A 386 7.80 -18.19 16.64
CA ALA A 386 8.45 -17.13 17.40
C ALA A 386 8.15 -15.75 16.78
N MET A 387 8.17 -15.67 15.44
CA MET A 387 7.70 -14.50 14.71
C MET A 387 6.23 -14.23 14.97
N ALA A 388 5.38 -15.25 14.81
CA ALA A 388 3.94 -15.11 15.06
C ALA A 388 3.64 -14.60 16.49
N ALA A 389 4.41 -15.03 17.49
CA ALA A 389 4.25 -14.59 18.87
C ALA A 389 4.70 -13.13 19.14
N LYS A 390 5.54 -12.56 18.28
CA LYS A 390 6.00 -11.17 18.34
C LYS A 390 5.20 -10.22 17.45
N SER A 391 4.24 -10.75 16.70
CA SER A 391 3.48 -10.02 15.70
C SER A 391 2.26 -9.35 16.33
N HIS A 392 2.02 -8.09 15.98
CA HIS A 392 0.86 -7.33 16.46
C HIS A 392 0.13 -6.66 15.30
N ALA A 393 -1.18 -6.80 15.26
CA ALA A 393 -2.02 -6.06 14.32
C ALA A 393 -2.49 -4.74 14.93
N PHE A 394 -2.63 -3.71 14.10
CA PHE A 394 -3.28 -2.47 14.50
C PHE A 394 -4.80 -2.70 14.51
N ARG A 395 -5.48 -2.41 15.62
CA ARG A 395 -6.92 -2.65 15.68
C ARG A 395 -7.70 -1.88 14.62
N SER A 396 -8.81 -2.48 14.18
CA SER A 396 -9.81 -1.80 13.39
C SER A 396 -10.27 -0.51 14.09
N LEU A 397 -10.43 0.56 13.31
CA LEU A 397 -10.92 1.85 13.78
C LEU A 397 -12.37 2.04 13.32
N SER A 398 -13.20 2.61 14.18
CA SER A 398 -14.49 3.16 13.73
C SER A 398 -14.26 4.31 12.75
N SER A 399 -15.23 4.60 11.88
CA SER A 399 -15.09 5.73 10.93
C SER A 399 -14.76 7.06 11.61
N LYS A 400 -15.28 7.28 12.83
CA LYS A 400 -15.02 8.49 13.62
C LYS A 400 -13.58 8.53 14.15
N GLU A 401 -13.10 7.42 14.71
CA GLU A 401 -11.69 7.32 15.16
C GLU A 401 -10.74 7.44 13.99
N GLU A 402 -11.04 6.77 12.88
CA GLU A 402 -10.22 6.77 11.68
C GLU A 402 -10.00 8.20 11.17
N THR A 403 -11.07 8.99 10.99
CA THR A 403 -10.95 10.41 10.61
C THR A 403 -10.14 11.21 11.63
N ALA A 404 -10.45 11.09 12.93
CA ALA A 404 -9.77 11.88 13.96
C ALA A 404 -8.29 11.54 14.11
N PHE A 405 -7.92 10.27 13.97
CA PHE A 405 -6.54 9.80 14.09
C PHE A 405 -5.73 10.12 12.84
N GLU A 406 -6.31 9.97 11.65
CA GLU A 406 -5.70 10.37 10.38
C GLU A 406 -5.44 11.88 10.34
N GLU A 407 -6.37 12.71 10.82
CA GLU A 407 -6.17 14.17 10.90
C GLU A 407 -4.99 14.56 11.81
N LYS A 408 -4.89 13.90 12.97
CA LYS A 408 -3.76 14.11 13.90
C LYS A 408 -2.44 13.68 13.28
N PHE A 409 -2.42 12.54 12.60
CA PHE A 409 -1.22 12.02 11.95
C PHE A 409 -0.81 12.87 10.74
N ALA A 410 -1.75 13.30 9.89
CA ALA A 410 -1.47 14.19 8.77
C ALA A 410 -0.86 15.52 9.24
N LYS A 411 -1.36 16.08 10.35
CA LYS A 411 -0.76 17.26 10.97
C LYS A 411 0.68 17.01 11.45
N LEU A 412 0.96 15.84 12.01
CA LEU A 412 2.29 15.42 12.46
C LEU A 412 3.27 15.30 11.27
N THR A 413 2.82 14.75 10.14
CA THR A 413 3.67 14.55 8.95
C THR A 413 3.78 15.78 8.05
N GLY A 414 2.89 16.77 8.24
CA GLY A 414 2.83 17.99 7.42
C GLY A 414 2.14 17.80 6.07
N ALA A 415 1.26 16.80 5.97
CA ALA A 415 0.48 16.45 4.78
C ALA A 415 -0.79 17.30 4.60
#